data_AF-A0A482Z4R6-F1
#
_entry.id   AF-A0A482Z4R6-F1
#
_cell.length_a   1.000
_cell.length_b   1.000
_cell.length_c   1.000
_cell.angle_alpha   90.00
_cell.angle_beta   90.00
_cell.angle_gamma   90.00
#
_symmetry.space_group_name_H-M   'P 1'
#
loop_
_entity.id
_entity.type
_entity.pdbx_description
1 polymer ?
#
loop_
_entity_poly.entity_id
_entity_poly.type
_entity_poly.pdbx_seq_one_letter_code
_entity_poly.pdbx_strand_id
1 'polypeptide(L)' 'MPVISLVGRPNVGKSTLFNRLSRSRQALVSDFEGLTRDRQYGEILFDDDSETYVTLIDTGGLTN' A
#
# COMPACT_ATOMS: atom_id res chain seq x y z
N MET A 1 12.03 -6.83 4.86
CA MET A 1 10.59 -6.89 5.14
C MET A 1 9.86 -7.26 3.84
N PRO A 2 8.85 -8.14 3.86
CA PRO A 2 8.11 -8.49 2.64
C PRO A 2 7.42 -7.28 2.00
N VAL A 3 7.18 -7.37 0.69
CA VAL A 3 6.52 -6.31 -0.08
C VAL A 3 5.33 -6.88 -0.85
N ILE A 4 4.19 -6.21 -0.75
CA ILE A 4 2.98 -6.50 -1.52
C ILE A 4 2.70 -5.29 -2.42
N SER A 5 2.60 -5.52 -3.73
CA SER A 5 2.27 -4.47 -4.70
C SER A 5 0.88 -4.70 -5.30
N LEU A 6 0.04 -3.67 -5.24
CA LEU A 6 -1.27 -3.63 -5.89
C LEU A 6 -1.09 -3.20 -7.34
N VAL A 7 -1.28 -4.14 -8.27
CA VAL A 7 -1.16 -3.92 -9.71
C VAL A 7 -2.51 -4.12 -10.40
N GLY A 8 -2.74 -3.37 -11.48
CA GLY A 8 -3.97 -3.49 -12.26
C GLY A 8 -4.29 -2.24 -13.07
N ARG A 9 -5.26 -2.38 -13.98
CA ARG A 9 -5.72 -1.30 -14.87
C ARG A 9 -6.04 0.00 -14.10
N PRO A 10 -6.03 1.17 -14.77
CA PRO A 10 -6.55 2.39 -14.18
C PRO A 10 -7.98 2.19 -13.65
N ASN A 11 -8.30 2.85 -12.53
CA ASN A 11 -9.64 2.91 -11.95
C ASN A 11 -10.26 1.59 -11.43
N VAL A 12 -9.48 0.51 -11.24
CA VAL A 12 -9.99 -0.77 -10.67
C VAL A 12 -10.07 -0.78 -9.13
N GLY A 13 -9.91 0.37 -8.47
CA GLY A 13 -10.03 0.48 -7.01
C GLY A 13 -8.77 0.15 -6.18
N LYS A 14 -7.58 0.11 -6.81
CA LYS A 14 -6.30 -0.14 -6.12
C LYS A 14 -6.08 0.81 -4.95
N SER A 15 -6.24 2.11 -5.16
CA SER A 15 -6.08 3.13 -4.12
C SER A 15 -7.14 3.01 -3.02
N THR A 16 -8.34 2.52 -3.33
CA THR A 16 -9.38 2.24 -2.32
C THR A 16 -8.99 1.05 -1.45
N LEU A 17 -8.46 -0.01 -2.03
CA LEU A 17 -7.95 -1.17 -1.29
C LEU A 17 -6.73 -0.80 -0.45
N PHE A 18 -5.78 -0.07 -1.03
CA PHE A 18 -4.62 0.47 -0.33
C PHE A 18 -5.04 1.22 0.93
N ASN A 19 -5.89 2.25 0.78
CA ASN A 19 -6.34 3.06 1.91
C ASN A 19 -7.12 2.26 2.96
N ARG A 20 -7.83 1.20 2.56
CA ARG A 20 -8.53 0.34 3.52
C ARG A 20 -7.56 -0.49 4.35
N LEU A 21 -6.53 -1.05 3.72
CA LEU A 21 -5.54 -1.91 4.39
C LEU A 21 -4.53 -1.07 5.20
N SER A 22 -4.05 0.03 4.64
CA SER A 22 -3.07 0.93 5.25
C SER A 22 -3.67 1.91 6.27
N ARG A 23 -5.00 1.91 6.47
CA ARG A 23 -5.67 2.64 7.57
C ARG A 23 -6.32 1.68 8.57
N SER A 24 -6.00 0.38 8.49
CA SER A 24 -6.28 -0.54 9.59
C SER A 24 -5.50 -0.10 10.83
N ARG A 25 -5.99 -0.45 12.03
CA ARG A 25 -5.65 0.18 13.33
C ARG A 25 -4.16 0.21 13.72
N GLN A 26 -3.29 -0.50 13.00
CA GLN A 26 -1.85 -0.64 13.29
C GLN A 26 -0.94 -0.15 12.17
N ALA A 27 -1.47 0.51 11.15
CA ALA A 27 -0.64 1.00 10.07
C ALA A 27 0.20 2.21 10.53
N LEU A 28 1.51 1.99 10.64
CA LEU A 28 2.50 3.05 10.73
C LEU A 28 2.65 3.62 9.31
N VAL A 29 1.89 4.66 8.99
CA VAL A 29 2.06 5.40 7.74
C VAL A 29 3.30 6.26 7.91
N SER A 30 4.43 5.82 7.34
CA SER A 30 5.58 6.68 7.15
C SER A 30 5.31 7.59 5.95
N ASP A 31 5.27 8.90 6.20
CA ASP A 31 5.23 9.93 5.16
C ASP A 31 6.58 9.92 4.42
N PHE A 32 6.77 8.99 3.48
CA PHE A 32 7.86 9.07 2.53
C PHE A 32 7.54 10.16 1.49
N GLU A 33 7.57 11.42 1.94
CA GLU A 33 7.56 12.58 1.06
C GLU A 33 8.81 12.54 0.16
N GLY A 34 8.64 12.30 -1.14
CA GLY A 34 9.72 12.59 -2.09
C GLY A 34 9.83 11.83 -3.41
N LEU A 35 9.06 10.78 -3.70
CA LEU A 35 9.27 10.01 -4.95
C LEU A 35 8.03 9.95 -5.86
N THR A 36 7.97 10.93 -6.76
CA THR A 36 7.34 10.94 -8.09
C THR A 36 5.98 10.24 -8.27
N ARG A 37 4.93 11.08 -8.29
CA ARG A 37 3.64 11.07 -9.02
C ARG A 37 2.71 9.84 -9.01
N ASP A 38 3.13 8.59 -8.83
CA ASP A 38 2.23 7.43 -9.05
C ASP A 38 2.16 6.39 -7.92
N ARG A 39 3.03 6.41 -6.90
CA ARG A 39 3.08 5.32 -5.91
C ARG A 39 2.80 5.74 -4.47
N GLN A 40 1.87 5.04 -3.82
CA GLN A 40 1.61 5.16 -2.38
C GLN A 40 2.24 3.99 -1.64
N TYR A 41 2.81 4.27 -0.46
CA TYR A 41 3.49 3.30 0.38
C TYR A 41 2.86 3.29 1.77
N GLY A 42 2.69 2.11 2.35
CA GLY A 42 2.22 1.97 3.73
C GLY A 42 2.76 0.70 4.36
N GLU A 43 3.03 0.73 5.66
CA GLU A 43 3.39 -0.46 6.42
C GLU A 43 2.15 -1.00 7.13
N ILE A 44 1.89 -2.29 6.97
CA ILE A 44 0.75 -2.99 7.57
C ILE A 44 1.23 -4.24 8.29
N LEU A 45 0.49 -4.69 9.31
CA LEU A 45 0.61 -6.07 9.77
C LEU A 45 0.02 -7.00 8.73
N PHE A 46 0.69 -8.14 8.52
CA PHE A 46 0.23 -9.15 7.58
C PHE A 46 -1.09 -9.79 8.02
N ASP A 47 -1.24 -9.98 9.32
CA ASP A 47 -2.42 -10.50 10.01
C ASP A 47 -2.49 -9.91 11.43
N ASP A 48 -3.70 -9.83 12.00
CA ASP A 48 -3.99 -9.17 13.28
C ASP A 48 -3.22 -9.80 14.47
N ASP A 49 -2.95 -11.11 14.39
CA ASP A 49 -2.23 -11.88 15.42
C ASP A 49 -0.72 -12.06 15.11
N SER A 50 -0.22 -11.42 14.04
CA SER A 50 1.18 -11.54 13.63
C SER A 50 2.03 -10.33 14.04
N GLU A 51 3.31 -10.57 14.39
CA GLU A 51 4.32 -9.49 14.49
C GLU A 51 4.97 -9.18 13.13
N THR A 52 4.42 -9.72 12.04
CA THR A 52 5.01 -9.58 10.70
C THR A 52 4.49 -8.33 10.02
N TYR A 53 5.39 -7.35 9.86
CA TYR A 53 5.12 -6.16 9.06
C TYR A 53 5.39 -6.42 7.57
N VAL A 54 4.61 -5.77 6.73
CA VAL A 54 4.70 -5.83 5.27
C VAL A 54 4.57 -4.43 4.69
N THR A 55 5.38 -4.12 3.70
CA THR A 55 5.24 -2.89 2.91
C THR A 55 4.19 -3.12 1.82
N LEU A 56 3.07 -2.40 1.89
CA LEU A 56 2.06 -2.33 0.86
C LEU A 56 2.36 -1.16 -0.10
N ILE A 57 2.24 -1.41 -1.40
CA ILE A 57 2.49 -0.41 -2.45
C ILE A 57 1.27 -0.35 -3.37
N ASP A 58 0.67 0.83 -3.55
CA ASP A 58 -0.21 1.13 -4.70
C ASP A 58 0.66 1.64 -5.83
N THR A 59 0.68 0.93 -6.97
CA THR A 59 1.57 1.30 -8.08
C THR A 59 1.02 2.40 -9.00
N GLY A 60 -0.18 2.91 -8.73
CA GLY A 60 -0.91 3.75 -9.69
C GLY A 60 -1.49 2.90 -10.84
N GLY A 61 -2.35 3.48 -11.66
CA GLY A 61 -2.85 2.80 -12.86
C GLY A 61 -1.74 2.63 -13.89
N LEU A 62 -1.34 1.39 -14.19
CA LEU A 62 -0.48 1.10 -15.34
C LEU A 62 -1.27 1.43 -16.61
N THR A 63 -0.90 2.51 -17.29
CA THR A 63 -1.37 2.82 -18.64
C THR A 63 -0.31 2.35 -19.63
N ASN A 64 -0.72 1.69 -20.71
CA ASN A 64 0.14 1.41 -21.86
C ASN A 64 0.51 2.71 -22.59
#